data_AF-A0A3Q0KET3-F1
#
_entry.id   AF-A0A3Q0KET3-F1
#
_cell.length_a   1.000
_cell.length_b   1.000
_cell.length_c   1.000
_cell.angle_alpha   90.00
_cell.angle_beta   90.00
_cell.angle_gamma   90.00
#
_symmetry.space_group_name_H-M   'P 1'
#
loop_
_entity.id
_entity.type
_entity.pdbx_description
1 polymer ?
#
loop_
_entity_poly.entity_id
_entity_poly.type
_entity_poly.pdbx_seq_one_letter_code
_entity_poly.pdbx_strand_id
1 'polypeptide(L)'
;MFQMKLCEKLCFVGAMAFLLTTMCFAIIRPALVLYSFSFVFILLYFLRVYNYWKNKYLLFMLDPCYFTNFASLIFIWLLPHSHAMQLFHFGLANSLAFGGAFLFRNTLALHDIQRLTSCLIHILPALFSFLIRWHPSKTSVWWYTNLYDSHASLELLSWNKDIDWFWLVSAPTLFHFIREVLYYTITYGIVKPSDEYLDSFRYLHKKKILWRFLWKYIDDRILVKNIYI
;
A
#
# COMPACT_ATOMS: atom_id res chain seq x y z
N MET A 1 23.63 18.02 20.26
CA MET A 1 22.15 18.06 20.25
C MET A 1 21.70 18.35 18.83
N PHE A 2 21.14 17.37 18.11
CA PHE A 2 20.71 17.57 16.72
C PHE A 2 19.48 18.49 16.68
N GLN A 3 19.64 19.72 16.18
CA GLN A 3 18.50 20.62 15.93
C GLN A 3 17.76 20.16 14.68
N MET A 4 16.52 19.68 14.87
CA MET A 4 15.62 19.39 13.76
C MET A 4 15.19 20.67 13.04
N LYS A 5 15.11 20.61 11.72
CA LYS A 5 14.61 21.72 10.88
C LYS A 5 13.12 21.95 11.15
N LEU A 6 12.65 23.18 10.97
CA LEU A 6 11.23 23.52 11.19
C LEU A 6 10.28 22.62 10.41
N CYS A 7 10.60 22.30 9.15
CA CYS A 7 9.81 21.40 8.31
C CYS A 7 9.64 20.01 8.91
N GLU A 8 10.68 19.45 9.54
CA GLU A 8 10.64 18.12 10.16
C GLU A 8 9.72 18.12 11.39
N LYS A 9 9.74 19.21 12.17
CA LYS A 9 8.84 19.39 13.31
C LYS A 9 7.39 19.52 12.87
N LEU A 10 7.13 20.35 11.86
CA LEU A 10 5.79 20.50 11.28
C LEU A 10 5.27 19.19 10.68
N CYS A 11 6.13 18.46 9.97
CA CYS A 11 5.80 17.14 9.45
C CYS A 11 5.44 16.17 10.58
N PHE A 12 6.24 16.14 11.65
CA PHE A 12 5.97 15.28 12.81
C PHE A 12 4.63 15.59 13.47
N VAL A 13 4.36 16.86 13.74
CA VAL A 13 3.09 17.30 14.36
C VAL A 13 1.91 16.97 13.45
N GLY A 14 2.01 17.27 12.16
CA GLY A 14 0.97 16.96 11.18
C GLY A 14 0.71 15.46 11.04
N ALA A 15 1.77 14.65 11.00
CA ALA A 15 1.66 13.19 10.94
C ALA A 15 0.99 12.62 12.20
N MET A 16 1.36 13.11 13.38
CA MET A 16 0.76 12.68 14.64
C MET A 16 -0.72 13.08 14.72
N ALA A 17 -1.04 14.32 14.34
CA ALA A 17 -2.41 14.80 14.26
C ALA A 17 -3.26 13.97 13.29
N PHE A 18 -2.71 13.63 12.13
CA PHE A 18 -3.38 12.77 11.15
C PHE A 18 -3.67 11.37 11.70
N LEU A 19 -2.69 10.74 12.35
CA LEU A 19 -2.86 9.42 12.94
C LEU A 19 -3.92 9.44 14.04
N LEU A 20 -3.83 10.39 14.98
CA LEU A 20 -4.80 10.55 16.07
C LEU A 20 -6.21 10.81 15.52
N THR A 21 -6.34 11.71 14.55
CA THR A 21 -7.62 12.05 13.91
C THR A 21 -8.21 10.83 13.21
N THR A 22 -7.39 10.06 12.49
CA THR A 22 -7.83 8.82 11.83
C THR A 22 -8.35 7.79 12.83
N MET A 23 -7.70 7.65 13.99
CA MET A 23 -8.18 6.76 15.07
C MET A 23 -9.51 7.25 15.65
N CYS A 24 -9.63 8.55 15.96
CA CYS A 24 -10.88 9.13 16.45
C CYS A 24 -12.02 8.95 15.44
N PHE A 25 -11.76 9.15 14.15
CA PHE A 25 -12.73 8.93 13.08
C PHE A 25 -13.14 7.46 13.00
N ALA A 26 -12.19 6.52 13.05
CA ALA A 26 -12.52 5.09 13.01
C ALA A 26 -13.43 4.64 14.16
N ILE A 27 -13.32 5.26 15.35
CA ILE A 27 -14.14 4.92 16.53
C ILE A 27 -15.50 5.63 16.48
N ILE A 28 -15.51 6.94 16.23
CA ILE A 28 -16.71 7.76 16.38
C ILE A 28 -17.55 7.75 15.11
N ARG A 29 -16.91 7.91 13.93
CA ARG A 29 -17.57 8.06 12.62
C ARG A 29 -16.72 7.47 11.48
N PRO A 30 -16.82 6.16 11.21
CA PRO A 30 -15.99 5.47 10.22
C PRO A 30 -16.04 6.06 8.80
N ALA A 31 -17.17 6.65 8.37
CA ALA A 31 -17.27 7.32 7.07
C ALA A 31 -16.22 8.45 6.89
N LEU A 32 -15.87 9.18 7.96
CA LEU A 32 -14.86 10.24 7.91
C LEU A 32 -13.47 9.72 7.54
N VAL A 33 -13.20 8.45 7.80
CA VAL A 33 -11.96 7.79 7.39
C VAL A 33 -11.90 7.68 5.86
N LEU A 34 -13.02 7.40 5.19
CA LEU A 34 -13.09 7.29 3.71
C LEU A 34 -12.93 8.66 3.03
N TYR A 35 -13.54 9.72 3.60
CA TYR A 35 -13.31 11.09 3.14
C TYR A 35 -11.85 11.51 3.34
N SER A 36 -11.31 11.26 4.53
CA SER A 36 -9.92 11.58 4.87
C SER A 36 -8.94 10.86 3.95
N PHE A 37 -9.17 9.57 3.67
CA PHE A 37 -8.40 8.81 2.70
C PHE A 37 -8.45 9.46 1.32
N SER A 38 -9.64 9.73 0.81
CA SER A 38 -9.84 10.25 -0.55
C SER A 38 -9.08 11.55 -0.75
N PHE A 39 -9.20 12.47 0.21
CA PHE A 39 -8.48 13.74 0.18
C PHE A 39 -6.96 13.55 0.32
N VAL A 40 -6.51 12.79 1.31
CA VAL A 40 -5.08 12.61 1.60
C VAL A 40 -4.37 11.87 0.47
N PHE A 41 -4.95 10.81 -0.08
CA PHE A 41 -4.33 10.08 -1.18
C PHE A 41 -4.15 10.97 -2.41
N ILE A 42 -5.16 11.76 -2.80
CA ILE A 42 -5.05 12.67 -3.94
C ILE A 42 -3.94 13.72 -3.71
N LEU A 43 -3.91 14.34 -2.52
CA LEU A 43 -2.87 15.30 -2.15
C LEU A 43 -1.47 14.66 -2.22
N LEU A 44 -1.30 13.50 -1.58
CA LEU A 44 -0.04 12.77 -1.54
C LEU A 44 0.39 12.30 -2.93
N TYR A 45 -0.55 11.87 -3.77
CA TYR A 45 -0.29 11.44 -5.14
C TYR A 45 0.33 12.57 -5.97
N PHE A 46 -0.27 13.77 -5.97
CA PHE A 46 0.28 14.90 -6.71
C PHE A 46 1.62 15.39 -6.16
N LEU A 47 1.74 15.46 -4.83
CA LEU A 47 3.02 15.77 -4.19
C LEU A 47 4.10 14.76 -4.61
N ARG A 48 3.73 13.49 -4.72
CA ARG A 48 4.64 12.42 -5.12
C ARG A 48 5.05 12.51 -6.58
N VAL A 49 4.11 12.74 -7.50
CA VAL A 49 4.40 12.97 -8.92
C VAL A 49 5.38 14.13 -9.09
N TYR A 50 5.13 15.26 -8.42
CA TYR A 50 6.01 16.42 -8.49
C TYR A 50 7.43 16.11 -8.01
N ASN A 51 7.55 15.46 -6.84
CA ASN A 51 8.85 15.10 -6.28
C ASN A 51 9.57 14.05 -7.13
N TYR A 52 8.87 13.06 -7.63
CA TYR A 52 9.46 12.01 -8.46
C TYR A 52 9.90 12.51 -9.82
N TRP A 53 9.15 13.45 -10.42
CA TRP A 53 9.58 14.12 -11.64
C TRP A 53 10.89 14.88 -11.42
N LYS A 54 10.98 15.68 -10.35
CA LYS A 54 12.21 16.42 -10.01
C LYS A 54 13.42 15.54 -9.73
N ASN A 55 13.20 14.37 -9.13
CA ASN A 55 14.27 13.46 -8.71
C ASN A 55 14.54 12.32 -9.71
N LYS A 56 13.96 12.33 -10.93
CA LYS A 56 14.11 11.26 -11.95
C LYS A 56 13.63 9.88 -11.48
N TYR A 57 12.59 9.86 -10.65
CA TYR A 57 11.96 8.67 -10.06
C TYR A 57 10.54 8.43 -10.58
N LEU A 58 10.16 9.07 -11.70
CA LEU A 58 8.77 9.06 -12.18
C LEU A 58 8.25 7.65 -12.51
N LEU A 59 9.13 6.73 -12.90
CA LEU A 59 8.76 5.34 -13.24
C LEU A 59 8.24 4.55 -12.03
N PHE A 60 8.57 4.95 -10.79
CA PHE A 60 7.95 4.38 -9.60
C PHE A 60 6.44 4.66 -9.52
N MET A 61 5.91 5.66 -10.22
CA MET A 61 4.46 5.90 -10.26
C MET A 61 3.68 4.75 -10.92
N LEU A 62 4.37 3.85 -11.64
CA LEU A 62 3.81 2.63 -12.23
C LEU A 62 3.79 1.43 -11.27
N ASP A 63 4.16 1.64 -10.00
CA ASP A 63 4.10 0.61 -8.96
C ASP A 63 2.65 0.27 -8.54
N PRO A 64 2.39 -0.96 -8.07
CA PRO A 64 1.03 -1.45 -7.86
C PRO A 64 0.31 -0.72 -6.73
N CYS A 65 1.05 -0.10 -5.80
CA CYS A 65 0.45 0.63 -4.69
C CYS A 65 -0.37 1.83 -5.18
N TYR A 66 0.09 2.57 -6.20
CA TYR A 66 -0.67 3.70 -6.76
C TYR A 66 -1.98 3.22 -7.41
N PHE A 67 -1.91 2.16 -8.22
CA PHE A 67 -3.10 1.53 -8.81
C PHE A 67 -4.07 1.03 -7.75
N THR A 68 -3.57 0.43 -6.67
CA THR A 68 -4.39 -0.08 -5.55
C THR A 68 -5.11 1.05 -4.83
N ASN A 69 -4.47 2.20 -4.62
CA ASN A 69 -5.12 3.36 -4.02
C ASN A 69 -6.21 3.94 -4.96
N PHE A 70 -5.97 4.00 -6.28
CA PHE A 70 -7.02 4.37 -7.23
C PHE A 70 -8.16 3.36 -7.26
N ALA A 71 -7.87 2.06 -7.23
CA ALA A 71 -8.90 1.02 -7.09
C ALA A 71 -9.72 1.19 -5.80
N SER A 72 -9.07 1.65 -4.72
CA SER A 72 -9.76 2.00 -3.47
C SER A 72 -10.74 3.16 -3.67
N LEU A 73 -10.33 4.22 -4.39
CA LEU A 73 -11.23 5.32 -4.74
C LEU A 73 -12.39 4.86 -5.62
N ILE A 74 -12.11 4.07 -6.65
CA ILE A 74 -13.14 3.52 -7.56
C ILE A 74 -14.15 2.69 -6.76
N PHE A 75 -13.68 1.84 -5.85
CA PHE A 75 -14.57 1.03 -5.02
C PHE A 75 -15.47 1.92 -4.16
N ILE A 76 -14.92 2.85 -3.38
CA ILE A 76 -15.74 3.62 -2.43
C ILE A 76 -16.65 4.65 -3.12
N TRP A 77 -16.25 5.22 -4.26
CA TRP A 77 -16.98 6.29 -4.95
C TRP A 77 -17.83 5.85 -6.14
N LEU A 78 -17.49 4.76 -6.82
CA LEU A 78 -18.18 4.33 -8.05
C LEU A 78 -18.85 2.97 -7.92
N LEU A 79 -18.24 2.03 -7.20
CA LEU A 79 -18.72 0.65 -7.10
C LEU A 79 -18.92 0.16 -5.64
N PRO A 80 -19.52 0.96 -4.73
CA PRO A 80 -19.61 0.62 -3.30
C PRO A 80 -20.50 -0.60 -3.01
N HIS A 81 -21.40 -0.93 -3.95
CA HIS A 81 -22.35 -2.04 -3.84
C HIS A 81 -21.83 -3.35 -4.45
N SER A 82 -20.65 -3.34 -5.09
CA SER A 82 -20.12 -4.53 -5.76
C SER A 82 -19.28 -5.37 -4.81
N HIS A 83 -19.78 -6.56 -4.46
CA HIS A 83 -19.02 -7.55 -3.68
C HIS A 83 -17.75 -7.98 -4.40
N ALA A 84 -17.82 -8.18 -5.72
CA ALA A 84 -16.67 -8.53 -6.54
C ALA A 84 -15.58 -7.47 -6.46
N MET A 85 -15.94 -6.18 -6.58
CA MET A 85 -14.99 -5.07 -6.45
C MET A 85 -14.43 -4.99 -5.02
N GLN A 86 -15.26 -5.23 -3.99
CA GLN A 86 -14.81 -5.25 -2.60
C GLN A 86 -13.76 -6.34 -2.36
N LEU A 87 -13.98 -7.57 -2.84
CA LEU A 87 -13.02 -8.68 -2.72
C LEU A 87 -11.74 -8.41 -3.53
N PHE A 88 -11.87 -7.92 -4.76
CA PHE A 88 -10.74 -7.54 -5.61
C PHE A 88 -9.87 -6.46 -4.96
N HIS A 89 -10.51 -5.38 -4.48
CA HIS A 89 -9.84 -4.32 -3.73
C HIS A 89 -9.16 -4.84 -2.48
N PHE A 90 -9.84 -5.66 -1.68
CA PHE A 90 -9.29 -6.25 -0.46
C PHE A 90 -8.04 -7.09 -0.76
N GLY A 91 -8.07 -7.91 -1.82
CA GLY A 91 -6.91 -8.68 -2.28
C GLY A 91 -5.74 -7.78 -2.67
N LEU A 92 -5.96 -6.75 -3.50
CA LEU A 92 -4.92 -5.79 -3.92
C LEU A 92 -4.31 -5.02 -2.73
N ALA A 93 -5.17 -4.50 -1.84
CA ALA A 93 -4.76 -3.69 -0.69
C ALA A 93 -3.85 -4.45 0.26
N ASN A 94 -4.21 -5.70 0.57
CA ASN A 94 -3.51 -6.49 1.58
C ASN A 94 -2.29 -7.25 1.02
N SER A 95 -2.34 -7.71 -0.23
CA SER A 95 -1.22 -8.43 -0.83
C SER A 95 -0.18 -7.50 -1.47
N LEU A 96 -0.61 -6.59 -2.35
CA LEU A 96 0.30 -5.78 -3.15
C LEU A 96 0.70 -4.49 -2.45
N ALA A 97 -0.27 -3.69 -2.00
CA ALA A 97 0.04 -2.41 -1.37
C ALA A 97 0.73 -2.63 -0.01
N PHE A 98 0.10 -3.37 0.89
CA PHE A 98 0.67 -3.63 2.22
C PHE A 98 1.93 -4.52 2.14
N GLY A 99 1.93 -5.57 1.33
CA GLY A 99 3.14 -6.38 1.06
C GLY A 99 4.30 -5.55 0.52
N GLY A 100 4.02 -4.57 -0.34
CA GLY A 100 5.00 -3.61 -0.84
C GLY A 100 5.67 -2.78 0.27
N ALA A 101 4.96 -2.48 1.37
CA ALA A 101 5.57 -1.79 2.51
C ALA A 101 6.78 -2.57 3.06
N PHE A 102 6.67 -3.89 3.15
CA PHE A 102 7.74 -4.77 3.60
C PHE A 102 8.86 -4.90 2.56
N LEU A 103 8.50 -5.09 1.29
CA LEU A 103 9.46 -5.25 0.19
C LEU A 103 10.39 -4.04 0.09
N PHE A 104 9.81 -2.83 0.13
CA PHE A 104 10.57 -1.58 0.06
C PHE A 104 11.12 -1.13 1.43
N ARG A 105 10.82 -1.86 2.51
CA ARG A 105 11.20 -1.56 3.90
C ARG A 105 10.79 -0.14 4.32
N ASN A 106 9.56 0.21 4.01
CA ASN A 106 8.99 1.50 4.34
C ASN A 106 8.78 1.59 5.86
N THR A 107 9.72 2.24 6.55
CA THR A 107 9.56 2.58 7.97
C THR A 107 8.70 3.83 8.09
N LEU A 108 7.75 3.82 9.04
CA LEU A 108 7.00 5.00 9.42
C LEU A 108 7.93 6.03 10.09
N ALA A 109 8.40 7.00 9.31
CA ALA A 109 9.23 8.10 9.77
C ALA A 109 8.40 9.38 9.81
N LEU A 110 7.83 9.71 10.97
CA LEU A 110 6.87 10.81 11.13
C LEU A 110 7.46 12.21 10.84
N HIS A 111 8.77 12.36 10.93
CA HIS A 111 9.48 13.62 10.66
C HIS A 111 9.94 13.78 9.20
N ASP A 112 9.78 12.75 8.36
CA ASP A 112 10.20 12.76 6.94
C ASP A 112 8.98 12.60 6.04
N ILE A 113 8.60 13.69 5.36
CA ILE A 113 7.41 13.72 4.51
C ILE A 113 7.46 12.70 3.37
N GLN A 114 8.64 12.43 2.80
CA GLN A 114 8.77 11.50 1.68
C GLN A 114 8.58 10.05 2.15
N ARG A 115 9.19 9.70 3.29
CA ARG A 115 9.05 8.37 3.88
C ARG A 115 7.66 8.15 4.46
N LEU A 116 7.08 9.18 5.08
CA LEU A 116 5.70 9.17 5.53
C LEU A 116 4.73 8.97 4.37
N THR A 117 4.92 9.70 3.27
CA THR A 117 4.12 9.55 2.05
C THR A 117 4.18 8.13 1.50
N SER A 118 5.39 7.55 1.40
CA SER A 118 5.54 6.13 1.02
C SER A 118 4.72 5.23 1.93
N CYS A 119 4.89 5.39 3.24
CA CYS A 119 4.26 4.54 4.26
C CYS A 119 2.73 4.59 4.16
N LEU A 120 2.16 5.80 4.05
CA LEU A 120 0.72 6.00 3.96
C LEU A 120 0.15 5.39 2.67
N ILE A 121 0.79 5.58 1.52
CA ILE A 121 0.34 4.99 0.25
C ILE A 121 0.28 3.45 0.31
N HIS A 122 1.18 2.81 1.06
CA HIS A 122 1.20 1.36 1.18
C HIS A 122 0.23 0.80 2.25
N ILE A 123 0.05 1.50 3.37
CA ILE A 123 -0.70 0.98 4.52
C ILE A 123 -2.18 1.37 4.48
N LEU A 124 -2.49 2.59 4.06
CA LEU A 124 -3.84 3.13 4.16
C LEU A 124 -4.91 2.29 3.42
N PRO A 125 -4.69 1.82 2.16
CA PRO A 125 -5.68 0.96 1.49
C PRO A 125 -6.08 -0.28 2.29
N ALA A 126 -5.11 -0.93 2.94
CA ALA A 126 -5.35 -2.10 3.76
C ALA A 126 -6.23 -1.75 4.97
N LEU A 127 -5.89 -0.68 5.68
CA LEU A 127 -6.65 -0.21 6.84
C LEU A 127 -8.14 0.01 6.52
N PHE A 128 -8.45 0.67 5.40
CA PHE A 128 -9.86 0.93 5.03
C PHE A 128 -10.56 -0.32 4.51
N SER A 129 -9.84 -1.21 3.81
CA SER A 129 -10.41 -2.46 3.35
C SER A 129 -10.93 -3.31 4.52
N PHE A 130 -10.23 -3.32 5.66
CA PHE A 130 -10.70 -3.95 6.89
C PHE A 130 -11.91 -3.23 7.49
N LEU A 131 -11.88 -1.89 7.54
CA LEU A 131 -13.00 -1.10 8.05
C LEU A 131 -14.30 -1.38 7.28
N ILE A 132 -14.23 -1.39 5.95
CA ILE A 132 -15.38 -1.63 5.08
C ILE A 132 -15.85 -3.08 5.18
N ARG A 133 -14.94 -4.05 5.28
CA ARG A 133 -15.30 -5.48 5.35
C ARG A 133 -16.03 -5.84 6.64
N TRP A 134 -15.54 -5.40 7.80
CA TRP A 134 -16.11 -5.79 9.11
C TRP A 134 -17.13 -4.79 9.67
N HIS A 135 -17.12 -3.54 9.22
CA HIS A 135 -18.05 -2.52 9.67
C HIS A 135 -18.76 -1.78 8.51
N PRO A 136 -19.30 -2.47 7.50
CA PRO A 136 -19.91 -1.82 6.33
C PRO A 136 -21.11 -0.95 6.72
N SER A 137 -22.01 -1.45 7.58
CA SER A 137 -23.21 -0.72 8.03
C SER A 137 -22.86 0.56 8.80
N LYS A 138 -21.96 0.48 9.77
CA LYS A 138 -21.47 1.64 10.53
C LYS A 138 -20.71 2.63 9.65
N THR A 139 -19.96 2.14 8.66
CA THR A 139 -19.23 2.98 7.70
C THR A 139 -20.15 3.64 6.68
N SER A 140 -21.30 3.04 6.40
CA SER A 140 -22.32 3.64 5.53
C SER A 140 -23.03 4.84 6.17
N VAL A 141 -23.04 4.92 7.51
CA VAL A 141 -23.59 6.07 8.22
C VAL A 141 -22.76 7.31 7.90
N TRP A 142 -23.38 8.30 7.24
CA TRP A 142 -22.75 9.53 6.74
C TRP A 142 -21.83 9.34 5.53
N TRP A 143 -21.85 8.15 4.94
CA TRP A 143 -21.37 7.98 3.57
C TRP A 143 -22.51 8.31 2.60
N TYR A 144 -22.18 8.62 1.33
CA TYR A 144 -23.19 9.01 0.35
C TYR A 144 -24.11 7.85 -0.08
N THR A 145 -23.74 6.61 0.22
CA THR A 145 -24.53 5.41 -0.06
C THR A 145 -24.14 4.25 0.85
N ASN A 146 -24.93 3.18 0.83
CA ASN A 146 -24.63 1.96 1.58
C ASN A 146 -23.49 1.15 0.95
N LEU A 147 -22.52 0.74 1.75
CA LEU A 147 -21.48 -0.19 1.33
C LEU A 147 -22.03 -1.62 1.28
N TYR A 148 -21.49 -2.45 0.39
CA TYR A 148 -21.83 -3.88 0.37
C TYR A 148 -21.51 -4.55 1.71
N ASP A 149 -22.50 -5.19 2.30
CA ASP A 149 -22.33 -5.96 3.52
C ASP A 149 -21.94 -7.40 3.17
N SER A 150 -20.67 -7.74 3.37
CA SER A 150 -20.18 -9.11 3.19
C SER A 150 -20.55 -10.06 4.33
N HIS A 151 -21.32 -9.58 5.31
CA HIS A 151 -21.65 -10.28 6.55
C HIS A 151 -20.43 -10.86 7.24
N ALA A 152 -19.30 -10.12 7.20
CA ALA A 152 -18.07 -10.57 7.81
C ALA A 152 -18.23 -10.57 9.33
N SER A 153 -18.02 -11.73 9.95
CA SER A 153 -18.09 -11.89 11.39
C SER A 153 -16.72 -11.70 12.04
N LEU A 154 -16.74 -11.33 13.32
CA LEU A 154 -15.57 -11.34 14.20
C LEU A 154 -15.40 -12.69 14.93
N GLU A 155 -16.37 -13.58 14.79
CA GLU A 155 -16.35 -14.91 15.40
C GLU A 155 -15.37 -15.82 14.63
N LEU A 156 -14.42 -16.40 15.37
CA LEU A 156 -13.31 -17.18 14.81
C LEU A 156 -13.76 -18.40 13.97
N LEU A 157 -14.98 -18.91 14.20
CA LEU A 157 -15.54 -20.11 13.57
C LEU A 157 -16.53 -19.84 12.42
N SER A 158 -16.93 -18.58 12.22
CA SER A 158 -17.86 -18.19 11.15
C SER A 158 -17.15 -17.54 9.96
N TRP A 159 -15.89 -17.91 9.73
CA TRP A 159 -15.21 -17.59 8.49
C TRP A 159 -16.09 -18.02 7.31
N ASN A 160 -16.40 -17.03 6.48
CA ASN A 160 -17.38 -17.15 5.42
C ASN A 160 -16.94 -18.30 4.48
N LYS A 161 -17.73 -19.38 4.43
CA LYS A 161 -17.36 -20.60 3.68
C LYS A 161 -17.53 -20.38 2.16
N ASP A 162 -18.35 -19.42 1.78
CA ASP A 162 -18.71 -19.10 0.39
C ASP A 162 -17.97 -17.85 -0.12
N ILE A 163 -16.66 -17.77 0.15
CA ILE A 163 -15.83 -16.70 -0.42
C ILE A 163 -15.54 -17.00 -1.89
N ASP A 164 -15.81 -16.02 -2.75
CA ASP A 164 -15.39 -16.07 -4.14
C ASP A 164 -13.87 -15.84 -4.24
N TRP A 165 -13.13 -16.96 -4.28
CA TRP A 165 -11.67 -17.00 -4.42
C TRP A 165 -11.17 -16.40 -5.73
N PHE A 166 -12.00 -16.36 -6.77
CA PHE A 166 -11.61 -15.74 -8.02
C PHE A 166 -11.41 -14.23 -7.80
N TRP A 167 -12.40 -13.54 -7.24
CA TRP A 167 -12.28 -12.10 -7.01
C TRP A 167 -11.31 -11.75 -5.89
N LEU A 168 -11.17 -12.58 -4.86
CA LEU A 168 -10.25 -12.31 -3.75
C LEU A 168 -8.78 -12.54 -4.10
N VAL A 169 -8.46 -13.56 -4.91
CA VAL A 169 -7.07 -14.00 -5.14
C VAL A 169 -6.73 -13.96 -6.62
N SER A 170 -7.46 -14.68 -7.46
CA SER A 170 -7.08 -14.88 -8.86
C SER A 170 -7.08 -13.58 -9.66
N ALA A 171 -8.13 -12.75 -9.52
CA ALA A 171 -8.25 -11.49 -10.22
C ALA A 171 -7.17 -10.46 -9.80
N PRO A 172 -6.89 -10.23 -8.49
CA PRO A 172 -5.76 -9.39 -8.06
C PRO A 172 -4.41 -9.88 -8.56
N THR A 173 -4.17 -11.21 -8.55
CA THR A 173 -2.93 -11.79 -9.08
C THR A 173 -2.80 -11.60 -10.59
N LEU A 174 -3.87 -11.82 -11.35
CA LEU A 174 -3.87 -11.59 -12.79
C LEU A 174 -3.64 -10.11 -13.12
N PHE A 175 -4.30 -9.20 -12.40
CA PHE A 175 -4.07 -7.77 -12.51
C PHE A 175 -2.61 -7.42 -12.25
N HIS A 176 -2.02 -7.97 -11.19
CA HIS A 176 -0.61 -7.75 -10.87
C HIS A 176 0.30 -8.24 -12.01
N PHE A 177 0.06 -9.44 -12.52
CA PHE A 177 0.86 -10.03 -13.59
C PHE A 177 0.79 -9.21 -14.89
N ILE A 178 -0.43 -8.85 -15.33
CA ILE A 178 -0.64 -7.99 -16.50
C ILE A 178 0.10 -6.67 -16.31
N ARG A 179 -0.02 -6.06 -15.13
CA ARG A 179 0.64 -4.79 -14.83
C ARG A 179 2.16 -4.94 -14.81
N GLU A 180 2.73 -6.03 -14.31
CA GLU A 180 4.18 -6.28 -14.38
C GLU A 180 4.67 -6.42 -15.83
N VAL A 181 3.93 -7.13 -16.69
CA VAL A 181 4.24 -7.21 -18.13
C VAL A 181 4.19 -5.82 -18.78
N LEU A 182 3.16 -5.02 -18.49
CA LEU A 182 3.03 -3.65 -18.97
C LEU A 182 4.15 -2.75 -18.45
N TYR A 183 4.48 -2.84 -17.16
CA TYR A 183 5.56 -2.10 -16.54
C TYR A 183 6.89 -2.36 -17.25
N TYR A 184 7.22 -3.65 -17.45
CA TYR A 184 8.45 -4.05 -18.12
C TYR A 184 8.48 -3.55 -19.57
N THR A 185 7.36 -3.70 -20.29
CA THR A 185 7.22 -3.25 -21.68
C THR A 185 7.38 -1.73 -21.80
N ILE A 186 6.71 -0.96 -20.95
CA ILE A 186 6.79 0.50 -20.93
C ILE A 186 8.21 0.93 -20.57
N THR A 187 8.79 0.37 -19.51
CA THR A 187 10.07 0.81 -18.97
C THR A 187 11.23 0.41 -19.87
N TYR A 188 11.34 -0.87 -20.25
CA TYR A 188 12.49 -1.40 -20.98
C TYR A 188 12.25 -1.56 -22.48
N GLY A 189 10.99 -1.59 -22.93
CA GLY A 189 10.63 -1.67 -24.34
C GLY A 189 10.42 -0.32 -25.01
N ILE A 190 9.75 0.63 -24.32
CA ILE A 190 9.35 1.92 -24.92
C ILE A 190 10.21 3.07 -24.43
N VAL A 191 10.18 3.35 -23.12
CA VAL A 191 10.85 4.52 -22.53
C VAL A 191 12.36 4.37 -22.57
N LYS A 192 12.89 3.18 -22.26
CA LYS A 192 14.33 2.86 -22.21
C LYS A 192 15.13 3.95 -21.48
N PRO A 193 14.81 4.20 -20.20
CA PRO A 193 15.36 5.33 -19.46
C PRO A 193 16.87 5.19 -19.28
N SER A 194 17.59 6.31 -19.36
CA SER A 194 19.03 6.37 -19.06
C SER A 194 19.30 5.97 -17.60
N ASP A 195 20.55 5.61 -17.27
CA ASP A 195 20.94 5.06 -15.96
C ASP A 195 20.73 6.01 -14.77
N GLU A 196 20.53 7.29 -15.04
CA GLU A 196 20.20 8.31 -14.04
C GLU A 196 18.77 8.19 -13.49
N TYR A 197 17.85 7.57 -14.24
CA TYR A 197 16.50 7.31 -13.75
C TYR A 197 16.48 6.07 -12.86
N LEU A 198 15.73 6.17 -11.78
CA LEU A 198 15.53 5.05 -10.87
C LEU A 198 14.13 4.49 -11.07
N ASP A 199 14.08 3.17 -11.21
CA ASP A 199 12.87 2.36 -11.29
C ASP A 199 12.92 1.25 -10.23
N SER A 200 11.82 0.52 -10.10
CA SER A 200 11.63 -0.48 -9.05
C SER A 200 12.58 -1.66 -9.17
N PHE A 201 12.83 -2.15 -10.39
CA PHE A 201 13.77 -3.24 -10.62
C PHE A 201 15.21 -2.80 -10.37
N ARG A 202 15.61 -1.61 -10.87
CA ARG A 202 16.93 -1.03 -10.60
C ARG A 202 17.16 -0.83 -9.10
N TYR A 203 16.15 -0.35 -8.37
CA TYR A 203 16.22 -0.17 -6.93
C TYR A 203 16.41 -1.48 -6.18
N LEU A 204 15.60 -2.49 -6.49
CA LEU A 204 15.65 -3.80 -5.85
C LEU A 204 16.97 -4.53 -6.17
N HIS A 205 17.45 -4.42 -7.41
CA HIS A 205 18.73 -4.99 -7.83
C HIS A 205 19.92 -4.35 -7.09
N LYS A 206 19.96 -3.00 -7.00
CA LYS A 206 21.00 -2.28 -6.24
C LYS A 206 21.07 -2.71 -4.78
N LYS A 207 19.94 -3.06 -4.17
CA LYS A 207 19.90 -3.48 -2.76
C LYS A 207 20.37 -4.93 -2.51
N LYS A 208 20.70 -5.73 -3.53
CA LYS A 208 21.12 -7.16 -3.42
C LYS A 208 20.29 -7.94 -2.39
N ILE A 209 18.99 -7.66 -2.29
CA ILE A 209 18.15 -8.07 -1.15
C ILE A 209 17.98 -9.58 -1.11
N LEU A 210 17.61 -10.21 -2.23
CA LEU A 210 17.49 -11.66 -2.32
C LEU A 210 18.83 -12.34 -2.06
N TRP A 211 19.92 -11.79 -2.61
CA TRP A 211 21.25 -12.35 -2.49
C TRP A 211 21.76 -12.34 -1.05
N ARG A 212 21.49 -11.29 -0.27
CA ARG A 212 21.86 -11.22 1.15
C ARG A 212 21.01 -12.15 2.03
N PHE A 213 19.72 -12.34 1.73
CA PHE A 213 18.86 -13.25 2.50
C PHE A 213 19.19 -14.71 2.25
N LEU A 214 19.39 -15.10 0.98
CA LEU A 214 19.79 -16.46 0.62
C LEU A 214 21.17 -16.81 1.18
N TRP A 215 22.15 -15.89 1.09
CA TRP A 215 23.51 -16.18 1.53
C TRP A 215 23.67 -16.22 3.05
N LYS A 216 22.92 -15.41 3.81
CA LYS A 216 22.95 -15.45 5.28
C LYS A 216 22.55 -16.83 5.84
N TYR A 217 21.61 -17.52 5.20
CA TYR A 217 21.20 -18.88 5.59
C TYR A 217 22.11 -19.98 5.04
N ILE A 218 22.93 -19.69 4.04
CA ILE A 218 23.90 -20.64 3.47
C ILE A 218 25.21 -20.60 4.26
N ASP A 219 25.71 -19.41 4.63
CA ASP A 219 26.91 -19.26 5.47
C ASP A 219 26.74 -19.92 6.85
N ASP A 220 25.58 -19.73 7.50
CA ASP A 220 25.30 -20.34 8.80
C ASP A 220 25.24 -21.89 8.74
N ARG A 221 25.03 -22.49 7.56
CA ARG A 221 25.08 -23.95 7.39
C ARG A 221 26.43 -24.49 6.93
N ILE A 222 27.29 -23.66 6.33
CA ILE A 222 28.63 -24.05 5.88
C ILE A 222 29.64 -23.88 7.04
N LEU A 223 29.50 -22.85 7.88
CA LEU A 223 30.40 -22.60 9.00
C LEU A 223 30.23 -23.59 10.18
N VAL A 224 29.06 -24.24 10.30
CA VAL A 224 28.84 -25.28 11.34
C VAL A 224 29.43 -26.64 10.96
N LYS A 225 29.79 -26.87 9.68
CA LYS A 225 30.40 -28.13 9.23
C LYS A 225 31.93 -28.18 9.27
N ASN A 226 32.62 -27.08 9.59
CA ASN A 226 34.08 -27.00 9.58
C ASN A 226 34.73 -26.65 10.94
N ILE A 227 34.06 -26.92 12.08
CA ILE A 227 34.62 -26.70 13.44
C ILE A 227 34.76 -28.02 14.23
N TYR A 228 34.76 -29.16 13.56
CA TYR A 228 35.14 -30.45 14.17
C TYR A 228 35.96 -31.30 13.21
N ILE A 229 37.20 -30.88 12.94
CA ILE A 229 38.39 -31.75 12.79
C ILE A 229 39.59 -30.95 13.28
#